data_AF-A0A4P9YC78-F1
#
_entry.id   AF-A0A4P9YC78-F1
#
_cell.length_a   1.000
_cell.length_b   1.000
_cell.length_c   1.000
_cell.angle_alpha   90.00
_cell.angle_beta   90.00
_cell.angle_gamma   90.00
#
_symmetry.space_group_name_H-M   'P 1'
#
loop_
_entity.id
_entity.type
_entity.pdbx_description
1 polymer ?
#
loop_
_entity_poly.entity_id
_entity_poly.type
_entity_poly.pdbx_seq_one_letter_code
_entity_poly.pdbx_strand_id
1 'polypeptide(L)'
;MDTDQPNLYDSAGHNLEIEKVVEILYELILADENLKDTFKDINIDRQRRMMSKFISNCVDGKKYNQKYMRNSHSKLNLTEKHFETVMDHLITAMQRVGVSSAL
;
A
#
# COMPACT_ATOMS: atom_id res chain seq x y z
N MET A 1 -10.37 5.19 -37.31
CA MET A 1 -10.56 4.13 -36.31
C MET A 1 -10.13 4.74 -35.00
N ASP A 2 -11.11 5.35 -34.33
CA ASP A 2 -10.97 5.99 -33.04
C ASP A 2 -10.77 4.92 -31.97
N THR A 3 -9.60 4.88 -31.35
CA THR A 3 -9.35 4.10 -30.14
C THR A 3 -9.58 5.00 -28.95
N ASP A 4 -10.85 5.29 -28.68
CA ASP A 4 -11.27 5.82 -27.38
C ASP A 4 -11.30 4.65 -26.38
N GLN A 5 -10.10 4.16 -26.04
CA GLN A 5 -9.90 3.39 -24.82
C GLN A 5 -10.09 4.40 -23.69
N PRO A 6 -11.08 4.24 -22.79
CA PRO A 6 -11.22 5.14 -21.66
C PRO A 6 -9.88 5.18 -20.95
N ASN A 7 -9.30 6.38 -20.88
CA ASN A 7 -8.00 6.62 -20.28
C ASN A 7 -8.03 6.19 -18.81
N LEU A 8 -7.69 4.92 -18.54
CA LEU A 8 -7.50 4.37 -17.20
C LEU A 8 -6.39 5.12 -16.43
N TYR A 9 -5.57 5.93 -17.12
CA TYR A 9 -4.57 6.82 -16.53
C TYR A 9 -5.12 8.19 -16.10
N ASP A 10 -6.44 8.40 -16.03
CA ASP A 10 -6.96 9.51 -15.22
C ASP A 10 -6.69 9.21 -13.73
N SER A 11 -6.44 10.27 -12.96
CA SER A 11 -6.31 10.28 -11.50
C SER A 11 -7.37 9.41 -10.79
N ALA A 12 -8.59 9.35 -11.30
CA ALA A 12 -9.66 8.51 -10.76
C ALA A 12 -9.41 7.00 -10.98
N GLY A 13 -8.95 6.59 -12.17
CA GLY A 13 -8.60 5.19 -12.45
C GLY A 13 -7.39 4.73 -11.63
N HIS A 14 -6.38 5.58 -11.56
CA HIS A 14 -5.18 5.36 -10.74
C HIS A 14 -5.49 5.21 -9.24
N ASN A 15 -6.40 6.02 -8.70
CA ASN A 15 -6.82 5.91 -7.30
C ASN A 15 -7.57 4.60 -7.01
N LEU A 16 -8.45 4.15 -7.92
CA LEU A 16 -9.16 2.88 -7.77
C LEU A 16 -8.23 1.66 -7.79
N GLU A 17 -7.17 1.70 -8.59
CA GLU A 17 -6.16 0.64 -8.61
C GLU A 17 -5.36 0.61 -7.28
N ILE A 18 -4.98 1.77 -6.75
CA ILE A 18 -4.30 1.87 -5.45
C ILE A 18 -5.16 1.30 -4.33
N GLU A 19 -6.46 1.64 -4.29
CA GLU A 19 -7.37 1.12 -3.26
C GLU A 19 -7.44 -0.42 -3.29
N LYS A 20 -7.54 -1.03 -4.48
CA LYS A 20 -7.53 -2.49 -4.65
C LYS A 20 -6.20 -3.11 -4.23
N VAL A 21 -5.07 -2.50 -4.59
CA VAL A 21 -3.74 -2.95 -4.16
C VAL A 21 -3.65 -2.93 -2.64
N VAL A 22 -4.12 -1.87 -1.99
CA VAL A 22 -4.07 -1.73 -0.53
C VAL A 22 -5.01 -2.71 0.18
N GLU A 23 -6.17 -3.00 -0.41
CA GLU A 23 -7.08 -4.02 0.11
C GLU A 23 -6.37 -5.38 0.19
N ILE A 24 -5.79 -5.84 -0.93
CA ILE A 24 -5.05 -7.10 -1.01
C ILE A 24 -3.80 -7.09 -0.13
N LEU A 25 -3.07 -5.97 -0.07
CA LEU A 25 -1.91 -5.82 0.83
C LEU A 25 -2.29 -6.12 2.28
N TYR A 26 -3.40 -5.56 2.76
CA TYR A 26 -3.83 -5.79 4.14
C TYR A 26 -4.38 -7.21 4.36
N GLU A 27 -4.98 -7.84 3.36
CA GLU A 27 -5.32 -9.27 3.45
C GLU A 27 -4.07 -10.12 3.67
N LEU A 28 -3.01 -9.86 2.89
CA LEU A 28 -1.72 -10.56 3.00
C LEU A 28 -1.04 -10.30 4.34
N ILE A 29 -0.96 -9.04 4.78
CA ILE A 29 -0.37 -8.66 6.08
C ILE A 29 -1.09 -9.33 7.25
N LEU A 30 -2.42 -9.38 7.23
CA LEU A 30 -3.21 -9.94 8.33
C LEU A 30 -3.17 -11.47 8.35
N ALA A 31 -2.84 -12.10 7.23
CA ALA A 31 -2.61 -13.54 7.13
C ALA A 31 -1.16 -13.95 7.46
N ASP A 32 -0.22 -13.01 7.56
CA ASP A 32 1.19 -13.29 7.82
C ASP A 32 1.49 -13.40 9.33
N GLU A 33 1.96 -14.57 9.75
CA GLU A 33 2.32 -14.86 11.15
C GLU A 33 3.38 -13.90 11.73
N ASN A 34 4.26 -13.34 10.88
CA ASN A 34 5.30 -12.40 11.31
C ASN A 34 4.78 -10.97 11.48
N LEU A 35 3.61 -10.64 10.92
CA LEU A 35 3.10 -9.26 10.89
C LEU A 35 1.79 -9.09 11.64
N LYS A 36 0.88 -10.08 11.63
CA LYS A 36 -0.50 -9.96 12.12
C LYS A 36 -0.61 -9.41 13.54
N ASP A 37 0.30 -9.78 14.44
CA ASP A 37 0.29 -9.35 15.83
C ASP A 37 0.58 -7.84 16.00
N THR A 38 1.32 -7.25 15.05
CA THR A 38 1.57 -5.80 14.99
C THR A 38 0.28 -5.02 14.70
N PHE A 39 -0.71 -5.67 14.08
CA PHE A 39 -1.95 -5.05 13.62
C PHE A 39 -3.20 -5.41 14.45
N LYS A 40 -3.09 -6.27 15.47
CA LYS A 40 -4.23 -6.80 16.22
C LYS A 40 -5.15 -5.73 16.85
N ASP A 41 -4.59 -4.61 17.29
CA ASP A 41 -5.30 -3.51 17.95
C ASP A 41 -5.50 -2.30 17.03
N ILE A 42 -5.24 -2.47 15.73
CA ILE A 42 -5.31 -1.39 14.74
C ILE A 42 -6.68 -1.40 14.07
N ASN A 43 -7.29 -0.23 13.93
CA ASN A 43 -8.44 -0.06 13.05
C ASN A 43 -7.99 -0.21 11.59
N ILE A 44 -8.18 -1.41 11.04
CA ILE A 44 -7.70 -1.78 9.70
C ILE A 44 -8.32 -0.90 8.62
N ASP A 45 -9.59 -0.54 8.73
CA ASP A 45 -10.24 0.32 7.73
C ASP A 45 -9.60 1.70 7.67
N ARG A 46 -9.30 2.30 8.84
CA ARG A 46 -8.57 3.56 8.92
C ARG A 46 -7.16 3.40 8.36
N GLN A 47 -6.50 2.29 8.68
CA GLN A 47 -5.14 2.02 8.25
C GLN A 47 -5.06 1.86 6.71
N ARG A 48 -6.01 1.15 6.09
CA ARG A 48 -6.16 1.02 4.63
C ARG A 48 -6.31 2.38 3.95
N ARG A 49 -7.18 3.26 4.48
CA ARG A 49 -7.33 4.63 3.94
C ARG A 49 -6.03 5.45 4.04
N MET A 50 -5.33 5.35 5.17
CA MET A 50 -4.06 6.04 5.36
C MET A 50 -2.96 5.53 4.42
N MET A 51 -2.87 4.21 4.22
CA MET A 51 -1.91 3.60 3.31
C MET A 51 -2.21 3.96 1.86
N SER A 52 -3.48 3.93 1.43
CA SER A 52 -3.89 4.36 0.09
C SER A 52 -3.46 5.79 -0.21
N LYS A 53 -3.70 6.70 0.74
CA LYS A 53 -3.26 8.09 0.63
C LYS A 53 -1.73 8.22 0.60
N PHE A 54 -1.02 7.41 1.38
CA PHE A 54 0.45 7.42 1.39
C PHE A 54 1.01 6.97 0.04
N ILE A 55 0.57 5.82 -0.47
CA ILE A 55 1.01 5.28 -1.76
C ILE A 55 0.66 6.24 -2.90
N SER A 56 -0.57 6.77 -2.93
CA SER A 56 -0.97 7.79 -3.92
C SER A 56 -0.04 9.01 -3.92
N ASN A 57 0.31 9.54 -2.74
CA ASN A 57 1.28 10.64 -2.67
C ASN A 57 2.67 10.24 -3.17
N CYS A 58 3.14 9.03 -2.84
CA CYS A 58 4.43 8.54 -3.30
C CYS A 58 4.48 8.42 -4.83
N VAL A 59 3.44 7.86 -5.44
CA VAL A 59 3.36 7.72 -6.91
C VAL A 59 3.27 9.08 -7.61
N ASP A 60 2.55 10.03 -7.02
CA ASP A 60 2.50 11.42 -7.50
C ASP A 60 3.81 12.21 -7.29
N GLY A 61 4.86 11.59 -6.73
CA GLY A 61 6.13 12.26 -6.41
C GLY A 61 6.00 13.30 -5.29
N LYS A 62 4.88 13.30 -4.55
CA LYS A 62 4.65 14.22 -3.43
C LYS A 62 5.46 13.76 -2.22
N LYS A 63 6.02 14.74 -1.52
CA LYS A 63 6.72 14.47 -0.26
C LYS A 63 5.73 14.07 0.82
N TYR A 64 6.01 12.96 1.50
CA TYR A 64 5.35 12.62 2.76
C TYR A 64 6.14 13.14 3.96
N ASN A 65 5.47 13.24 5.10
CA ASN A 65 6.12 13.70 6.33
C ASN A 65 6.92 12.57 6.99
N GLN A 66 8.23 12.58 6.79
CA GLN A 66 9.14 11.58 7.35
C GLN A 66 9.14 11.55 8.88
N LYS A 67 8.96 12.69 9.56
CA LYS A 67 8.87 12.75 11.03
C LYS A 67 7.65 12.00 11.54
N TYR A 68 6.49 12.19 10.91
CA TYR A 68 5.30 11.40 11.26
C TYR A 68 5.48 9.93 10.97
N MET A 69 6.09 9.57 9.82
CA MET A 69 6.41 8.17 9.52
C MET A 69 7.27 7.53 10.61
N ARG A 70 8.35 8.19 11.01
CA ARG A 70 9.24 7.71 12.09
C ARG A 70 8.50 7.60 13.43
N ASN A 71 7.70 8.60 13.79
CA ASN A 71 6.97 8.62 15.05
C ASN A 71 5.88 7.54 15.11
N SER A 72 5.17 7.27 14.01
CA SER A 72 4.14 6.24 13.95
C SER A 72 4.68 4.83 14.16
N HIS A 73 5.96 4.61 13.82
CA HIS A 73 6.60 3.28 13.91
C HIS A 73 7.58 3.16 15.09
N SER A 74 7.86 4.22 15.84
CA SER A 74 8.95 4.26 16.83
C SER A 74 8.75 3.37 18.06
N LYS A 75 7.50 3.01 18.37
CA LYS A 75 7.16 2.13 19.50
C LYS A 75 6.97 0.68 19.08
N LEU A 76 7.11 0.37 17.80
CA LEU A 76 6.97 -0.97 17.27
C LEU A 76 8.35 -1.63 17.23
N ASN A 77 8.42 -2.91 17.57
CA ASN A 77 9.65 -3.70 17.47
C ASN A 77 9.88 -4.15 16.02
N LEU A 78 9.96 -3.19 15.09
CA LEU A 78 10.13 -3.48 13.67
C LEU A 78 11.58 -3.80 13.34
N THR A 79 11.76 -4.81 12.51
CA THR A 79 13.05 -5.25 11.98
C THR A 79 13.07 -4.97 10.48
N GLU A 80 14.25 -5.03 9.88
CA GLU A 80 14.39 -4.99 8.42
C GLU A 80 13.55 -6.09 7.76
N LYS A 81 13.50 -7.29 8.36
CA LYS A 81 12.69 -8.39 7.87
C LYS A 81 11.19 -8.08 7.82
N HIS A 82 10.66 -7.36 8.82
CA HIS A 82 9.26 -6.91 8.78
C HIS A 82 9.02 -5.96 7.60
N PHE A 83 9.96 -5.07 7.32
CA PHE A 83 9.86 -4.15 6.18
C PHE A 83 9.90 -4.89 4.84
N GLU A 84 10.88 -5.79 4.65
CA GLU A 84 10.98 -6.63 3.45
C GLU A 84 9.70 -7.42 3.20
N THR A 85 9.14 -8.03 4.25
CA THR A 85 7.92 -8.83 4.15
C THR A 85 6.72 -7.97 3.71
N VAL A 86 6.60 -6.74 4.23
CA VAL A 86 5.56 -5.80 3.76
C VAL A 86 5.77 -5.39 2.30
N MET A 87 7.02 -5.23 1.86
CA MET A 87 7.34 -4.92 0.46
C MET A 87 7.00 -6.09 -0.48
N ASP A 88 7.32 -7.32 -0.09
CA ASP A 88 6.97 -8.53 -0.85
C ASP A 88 5.45 -8.68 -0.99
N HIS A 89 4.70 -8.40 0.07
CA HIS A 89 3.23 -8.38 0.04
C HIS A 89 2.69 -7.26 -0.86
N LEU A 90 3.31 -6.08 -0.84
CA LEU A 90 2.91 -4.97 -1.73
C LEU A 90 3.14 -5.33 -3.20
N ILE A 91 4.30 -5.90 -3.55
CA ILE A 91 4.60 -6.37 -4.90
C ILE A 91 3.58 -7.45 -5.32
N THR A 92 3.30 -8.42 -4.44
CA THR A 92 2.30 -9.46 -4.68
C THR A 92 0.91 -8.86 -4.92
N ALA A 93 0.51 -7.86 -4.13
CA ALA A 93 -0.76 -7.17 -4.28
C ALA A 93 -0.85 -6.43 -5.63
N MET A 94 0.21 -5.71 -6.03
CA MET A 94 0.28 -5.04 -7.34
C MET A 94 0.13 -6.04 -8.48
N GLN A 95 0.84 -7.17 -8.43
CA GLN A 95 0.76 -8.23 -9.44
C GLN A 95 -0.65 -8.83 -9.54
N ARG A 96 -1.35 -9.03 -8.41
CA ARG A 96 -2.74 -9.53 -8.40
C ARG A 96 -3.74 -8.56 -9.02
N VAL A 97 -3.52 -7.26 -8.89
CA VAL A 97 -4.35 -6.22 -9.54
C VAL A 97 -4.00 -6.07 -11.02
N GLY A 98 -2.85 -6.60 -11.46
CA GLY A 98 -2.36 -6.44 -12.84
C GLY A 98 -1.57 -5.15 -13.05
N VAL A 99 -1.14 -4.48 -11.98
CA VAL A 99 -0.27 -3.31 -12.04
C VAL A 99 1.17 -3.80 -12.20
N SER A 100 1.86 -3.31 -13.24
CA SER A 100 3.27 -3.66 -13.46
C SER A 100 4.12 -3.16 -12.30
N SER A 101 4.86 -4.07 -11.66
CA SER A 101 5.79 -3.77 -10.57
C SER A 101 7.17 -3.35 -11.09
N ALA A 102 7.24 -2.63 -12.23
CA ALA A 102 8.50 -2.16 -12.79
C ALA A 102 9.10 -1.10 -11.84
N LEU A 103 9.86 -1.59 -10.85
CA LEU A 103 10.77 -0.85 -9.99
C LEU A 103 12.18 -0.93 -10.57
#